data_AF-A0A4Y8CHG5-F1
#
_entry.id   AF-A0A4Y8CHG5-F1
#
_cell.length_a   1.000
_cell.length_b   1.000
_cell.length_c   1.000
_cell.angle_alpha   90.00
_cell.angle_beta   90.00
_cell.angle_gamma   90.00
#
_symmetry.space_group_name_H-M   'P 1'
#
loop_
_entity.id
_entity.type
_entity.pdbx_description
1 polymer ?
#
loop_
_entity_poly.entity_id
_entity_poly.type
_entity_poly.pdbx_seq_one_letter_code
_entity_poly.pdbx_strand_id
1 'polypeptide(L)'
;MAKLPQYAGQPSPDDYLTKQNGLTLHERPENMSPAKIRQYLASILVQNHECDVEEAKEIASYWLYGRASDFYQYDLDTFKDMFGDEVGMLFYLYSRGLTPGGRITEGGFWYLLTYVYAFLVYLFVMAWIINIGK
;
A
#
# COMPACT_ATOMS: atom_id res chain seq x y z
N MET A 1 -21.93 -16.58 -11.29
CA MET A 1 -20.96 -15.49 -11.54
C MET A 1 -19.58 -16.12 -11.67
N ALA A 2 -18.96 -16.01 -12.86
CA ALA A 2 -17.64 -16.58 -13.10
C ALA A 2 -16.58 -15.74 -12.36
N LYS A 3 -15.67 -16.40 -11.63
CA LYS A 3 -14.50 -15.74 -11.05
C LYS A 3 -13.58 -15.30 -12.19
N LEU A 4 -13.20 -14.03 -12.22
CA LEU A 4 -12.18 -13.54 -13.15
C LEU A 4 -10.83 -14.19 -12.78
N PRO A 5 -9.98 -14.54 -13.77
CA PRO A 5 -8.71 -15.20 -13.52
C PRO A 5 -7.76 -14.26 -12.78
N GLN A 6 -7.33 -14.66 -11.56
CA GLN A 6 -6.22 -14.03 -10.85
C GLN A 6 -4.90 -14.46 -11.50
N TYR A 7 -4.05 -13.50 -11.86
CA TYR A 7 -2.71 -13.79 -12.37
C TYR A 7 -1.82 -14.35 -11.25
N ALA A 8 -0.99 -15.33 -11.59
CA ALA A 8 -0.08 -15.97 -10.64
C ALA A 8 0.91 -14.93 -10.09
N GLY A 9 0.90 -14.74 -8.77
CA GLY A 9 1.74 -13.75 -8.08
C GLY A 9 1.04 -12.42 -7.79
N GLN A 10 -0.21 -12.24 -8.20
CA GLN A 10 -1.04 -11.09 -7.81
C GLN A 10 -1.65 -11.39 -6.43
N PRO A 11 -1.20 -10.77 -5.33
CA PRO A 11 -1.80 -10.95 -4.00
C PRO A 11 -3.28 -10.63 -4.03
N SER A 12 -4.05 -11.38 -3.25
CA SER A 12 -5.50 -11.21 -3.19
C SER A 12 -5.80 -9.77 -2.77
N PRO A 13 -6.78 -9.08 -3.38
CA PRO A 13 -7.22 -7.77 -2.90
C PRO A 13 -7.47 -7.76 -1.38
N ASP A 14 -7.88 -8.90 -0.82
CA ASP A 14 -8.11 -9.12 0.61
C ASP A 14 -6.82 -9.05 1.47
N ASP A 15 -5.66 -9.40 0.91
CA ASP A 15 -4.39 -9.49 1.65
C ASP A 15 -3.81 -8.10 1.96
N TYR A 16 -4.03 -7.11 1.08
CA TYR A 16 -3.55 -5.74 1.28
C TYR A 16 -4.31 -5.00 2.39
N LEU A 17 -5.58 -5.32 2.55
CA LEU A 17 -6.50 -4.65 3.48
C LEU A 17 -6.29 -5.08 4.93
N THR A 18 -5.84 -6.32 5.10
CA THR A 18 -5.63 -6.91 6.43
C THR A 18 -4.37 -6.33 7.09
N LYS A 19 -3.38 -5.88 6.30
CA LYS A 19 -2.10 -5.37 6.82
C LYS A 19 -2.10 -3.90 7.20
N GLN A 20 -2.93 -3.07 6.56
CA GLN A 20 -2.69 -1.62 6.64
C GLN A 20 -3.31 -0.91 7.85
N ASN A 21 -4.41 -1.38 8.45
CA ASN A 21 -5.16 -0.45 9.31
C ASN A 21 -5.90 -0.96 10.55
N GLY A 22 -5.93 -2.24 10.94
CA GLY A 22 -6.66 -2.65 12.16
C GLY A 22 -8.10 -2.09 12.25
N LEU A 23 -8.69 -1.76 11.09
CA LEU A 23 -9.97 -1.08 10.97
C LEU A 23 -11.05 -2.15 11.05
N THR A 24 -11.96 -1.96 11.99
CA THR A 24 -13.09 -2.84 12.28
C THR A 24 -13.98 -3.04 11.04
N LEU A 25 -13.77 -4.16 10.34
CA LEU A 25 -14.71 -5.07 9.67
C LEU A 25 -15.99 -4.59 8.94
N HIS A 26 -16.27 -3.30 8.71
CA HIS A 26 -17.57 -2.91 8.12
C HIS A 26 -17.62 -2.12 6.81
N GLU A 27 -16.49 -1.85 6.15
CA GLU A 27 -16.53 -1.49 4.71
C GLU A 27 -15.40 -2.20 3.97
N ARG A 28 -15.75 -3.31 3.29
CA ARG A 28 -14.95 -3.82 2.17
C ARG A 28 -14.68 -2.66 1.21
N PRO A 29 -13.46 -2.51 0.67
CA PRO A 29 -13.17 -1.50 -0.35
C PRO A 29 -14.15 -1.60 -1.50
N GLU A 30 -14.58 -2.82 -1.85
CA GLU A 30 -15.62 -3.15 -2.83
C GLU A 30 -16.89 -2.28 -2.72
N ASN A 31 -17.19 -1.76 -1.53
CA ASN A 31 -18.38 -0.94 -1.23
C ASN A 31 -18.09 0.56 -1.16
N MET A 32 -16.85 1.00 -1.41
CA MET A 32 -16.50 2.41 -1.36
C MET A 32 -17.10 3.13 -2.57
N SER A 33 -17.89 4.18 -2.28
CA SER A 33 -18.50 5.01 -3.32
C SER A 33 -17.44 5.77 -4.11
N PRO A 34 -17.71 6.17 -5.36
CA PRO A 34 -16.79 7.00 -6.15
C PRO A 34 -16.36 8.27 -5.40
N ALA A 35 -17.26 8.86 -4.61
CA ALA A 35 -16.96 10.03 -3.79
C ALA A 35 -15.89 9.76 -2.71
N LYS A 36 -15.95 8.59 -2.06
CA LYS A 36 -14.94 8.20 -1.07
C LYS A 36 -13.58 7.90 -1.72
N ILE A 37 -13.57 7.32 -2.92
CA ILE A 37 -12.31 7.13 -3.68
C ILE A 37 -11.70 8.50 -4.04
N ARG A 38 -12.49 9.46 -4.49
CA ARG A 38 -11.99 10.83 -4.74
C ARG A 38 -11.37 11.46 -3.50
N GLN A 39 -12.02 11.31 -2.33
CA GLN A 39 -11.47 11.80 -1.07
C GLN A 39 -10.14 11.12 -0.72
N TYR A 40 -10.04 9.81 -0.95
CA TYR A 40 -8.80 9.07 -0.76
C TYR A 40 -7.68 9.57 -1.68
N LEU A 41 -7.95 9.70 -2.99
CA LEU A 41 -6.99 10.20 -3.97
C LEU A 41 -6.51 11.62 -3.63
N ALA A 42 -7.43 12.52 -3.28
CA ALA A 42 -7.07 13.87 -2.84
C ALA A 42 -6.22 13.83 -1.56
N SER A 43 -6.55 12.96 -0.61
CA SER A 43 -5.77 12.82 0.63
C SER A 43 -4.35 12.33 0.39
N ILE A 44 -4.13 11.46 -0.60
CA ILE A 44 -2.79 11.01 -1.01
C ILE A 44 -1.96 12.20 -1.51
N LEU A 45 -2.53 13.02 -2.40
CA LEU A 45 -1.83 14.15 -2.99
C LEU A 45 -1.45 15.19 -1.93
N VAL A 46 -2.38 15.52 -1.03
CA VAL A 46 -2.12 16.49 0.05
C VAL A 46 -1.08 15.97 1.04
N GLN A 47 -1.21 14.72 1.50
CA GLN A 47 -0.39 14.19 2.59
C GLN A 47 1.01 13.77 2.14
N ASN A 48 1.13 13.18 0.94
CA ASN A 48 2.38 12.55 0.49
C ASN A 48 3.13 13.38 -0.55
N HIS A 49 2.46 14.33 -1.20
CA HIS A 49 3.02 15.13 -2.29
C HIS A 49 2.89 16.64 -2.05
N GLU A 50 2.48 17.06 -0.85
CA GLU A 50 2.37 18.47 -0.45
C GLU A 50 1.53 19.32 -1.43
N CYS A 51 0.60 18.68 -2.14
CA CYS A 51 -0.29 19.34 -3.10
C CYS A 51 -1.32 20.20 -2.35
N ASP A 52 -1.69 21.31 -2.96
CA ASP A 52 -2.73 22.19 -2.43
C ASP A 52 -4.08 21.44 -2.35
N VAL A 53 -4.91 21.80 -1.37
CA VAL A 53 -6.16 21.07 -1.12
C VAL A 53 -7.15 21.24 -2.28
N GLU A 54 -7.20 22.41 -2.90
CA GLU A 54 -8.08 22.70 -4.02
C GLU A 54 -7.59 21.96 -5.28
N GLU A 55 -6.28 22.01 -5.55
CA GLU A 55 -5.64 21.30 -6.66
C GLU A 55 -5.83 19.78 -6.54
N ALA A 56 -5.58 19.21 -5.35
CA ALA A 56 -5.76 17.78 -5.09
C ALA A 56 -7.20 17.30 -5.31
N LYS A 57 -8.19 18.13 -4.93
CA LYS A 57 -9.62 17.83 -5.17
C LYS A 57 -9.96 17.91 -6.64
N GLU A 58 -9.41 18.88 -7.37
CA GLU A 58 -9.61 19.03 -8.82
C GLU A 58 -9.06 17.80 -9.55
N ILE A 59 -7.82 17.40 -9.27
CA ILE A 59 -7.20 16.22 -9.86
C ILE A 59 -7.99 14.95 -9.53
N ALA A 60 -8.38 14.77 -8.27
CA ALA A 60 -9.18 13.61 -7.87
C ALA A 60 -10.58 13.61 -8.51
N SER A 61 -11.11 14.77 -8.93
CA SER A 61 -12.46 14.88 -9.50
C SER A 61 -12.65 14.08 -10.80
N TYR A 62 -11.56 13.81 -11.54
CA TYR A 62 -11.59 12.98 -12.75
C TYR A 62 -12.04 11.53 -12.50
N TRP A 63 -11.97 11.06 -11.26
CA TRP A 63 -12.58 9.79 -10.85
C TRP A 63 -14.10 9.94 -10.68
N LEU A 64 -14.84 10.03 -11.78
CA LEU A 64 -16.27 10.36 -11.81
C LEU A 64 -17.17 9.21 -11.29
N TYR A 65 -17.05 8.03 -11.90
CA TYR A 65 -17.96 6.90 -11.71
C TYR A 65 -17.29 5.62 -11.21
N GLY A 66 -15.96 5.59 -11.17
CA GLY A 66 -15.22 4.39 -10.79
C GLY A 66 -15.54 3.94 -9.37
N ARG A 67 -15.76 2.65 -9.19
CA ARG A 67 -15.88 2.01 -7.88
C ARG A 67 -14.49 1.63 -7.39
N ALA A 68 -14.36 1.27 -6.12
CA ALA A 68 -13.08 0.78 -5.64
C ALA A 68 -12.60 -0.47 -6.38
N SER A 69 -13.50 -1.34 -6.83
CA SER A 69 -13.14 -2.49 -7.67
C SER A 69 -12.35 -2.05 -8.90
N ASP A 70 -12.74 -0.94 -9.49
CA ASP A 70 -12.16 -0.40 -10.71
C ASP A 70 -10.79 0.22 -10.40
N PHE A 71 -10.66 0.88 -9.25
CA PHE A 71 -9.39 1.43 -8.77
C PHE A 71 -8.29 0.36 -8.67
N TYR A 72 -8.63 -0.86 -8.25
CA TYR A 72 -7.68 -1.98 -8.18
C TYR A 72 -7.52 -2.75 -9.50
N GLN A 73 -8.41 -2.58 -10.47
CA GLN A 73 -8.43 -3.33 -11.72
C GLN A 73 -7.81 -2.57 -12.88
N TYR A 74 -7.91 -1.25 -12.91
CA TYR A 74 -7.37 -0.43 -13.99
C TYR A 74 -5.86 -0.62 -14.15
N ASP A 75 -5.43 -0.63 -15.41
CA ASP A 75 -4.03 -0.68 -15.78
C ASP A 75 -3.39 0.72 -15.73
N LEU A 76 -2.07 0.75 -15.86
CA LEU A 76 -1.28 1.98 -15.79
C LEU A 76 -1.73 2.98 -16.86
N ASP A 77 -1.97 2.52 -18.08
CA ASP A 77 -2.32 3.38 -19.20
C ASP A 77 -3.67 4.07 -18.95
N THR A 78 -4.66 3.34 -18.40
CA THR A 78 -5.94 3.93 -17.99
C THR A 78 -5.76 5.00 -16.92
N PHE A 79 -4.90 4.78 -15.92
CA PHE A 79 -4.62 5.80 -14.91
C PHE A 79 -3.96 7.04 -15.53
N LYS A 80 -3.02 6.86 -16.46
CA LYS A 80 -2.34 7.96 -17.13
C LYS A 80 -3.25 8.75 -18.05
N ASP A 81 -4.13 8.07 -18.78
CA ASP A 81 -5.12 8.72 -19.63
C ASP A 81 -6.11 9.56 -18.82
N MET A 82 -6.44 9.12 -17.60
CA MET A 82 -7.36 9.84 -16.72
C MET A 82 -6.73 11.02 -15.97
N PHE A 83 -5.50 10.87 -15.50
CA PHE A 83 -4.89 11.82 -14.55
C PHE A 83 -3.61 12.49 -15.07
N GLY A 84 -3.15 12.12 -16.27
CA GLY A 84 -1.84 12.49 -16.80
C GLY A 84 -0.74 11.53 -16.39
N ASP A 85 0.40 11.61 -17.08
CA ASP A 85 1.52 10.66 -16.94
C ASP A 85 2.03 10.52 -15.49
N GLU A 86 2.23 11.65 -14.81
CA GLU A 86 2.82 11.68 -13.48
C GLU A 86 1.84 11.22 -12.41
N VAL A 87 0.67 11.86 -12.31
CA VAL A 87 -0.34 11.54 -11.31
C VAL A 87 -0.93 10.14 -11.54
N GLY A 88 -1.15 9.77 -12.80
CA GLY A 88 -1.64 8.44 -13.17
C GLY A 88 -0.68 7.34 -12.71
N MET A 89 0.63 7.53 -12.92
CA MET A 89 1.63 6.61 -12.38
C MET A 89 1.58 6.51 -10.85
N LEU A 90 1.46 7.64 -10.14
CA LEU A 90 1.35 7.64 -8.69
C LEU A 90 0.13 6.85 -8.22
N PHE A 91 -1.06 7.17 -8.73
CA PHE A 91 -2.30 6.49 -8.33
C PHE A 91 -2.31 5.01 -8.68
N TYR A 92 -1.71 4.61 -9.81
CA TYR A 92 -1.49 3.21 -10.13
C TYR A 92 -0.62 2.52 -9.07
N LEU A 93 0.48 3.13 -8.63
CA LEU A 93 1.32 2.55 -7.58
C LEU A 93 0.55 2.40 -6.25
N TYR A 94 -0.19 3.43 -5.84
CA TYR A 94 -1.03 3.38 -4.64
C TYR A 94 -2.11 2.28 -4.72
N SER A 95 -2.74 2.08 -5.89
CA SER A 95 -3.71 0.99 -6.07
C SER A 95 -3.08 -0.40 -5.95
N ARG A 96 -1.77 -0.52 -6.22
CA ARG A 96 -1.00 -1.75 -5.98
C ARG A 96 -0.44 -1.87 -4.55
N GLY A 97 -0.76 -0.93 -3.66
CA GLY A 97 -0.24 -0.88 -2.30
C GLY A 97 1.23 -0.46 -2.22
N LEU A 98 1.76 0.15 -3.28
CA LEU A 98 3.11 0.69 -3.34
C LEU A 98 3.05 2.18 -3.01
N THR A 99 3.77 2.63 -1.98
CA THR A 99 3.88 4.05 -1.62
C THR A 99 5.12 4.66 -2.30
N PRO A 100 4.97 5.45 -3.37
CA PRO A 100 6.09 6.08 -4.06
C PRO A 100 6.64 7.17 -3.13
N GLY A 101 7.90 7.02 -2.69
CA GLY A 101 8.48 7.96 -1.73
C GLY A 101 8.02 7.77 -0.29
N GLY A 102 7.42 6.62 0.05
CA GLY A 102 7.20 6.26 1.44
C GLY A 102 8.52 6.38 2.21
N ARG A 103 8.59 7.34 3.15
CA ARG A 103 9.54 7.24 4.26
C ARG A 103 9.40 5.82 4.76
N ILE A 104 10.47 5.03 4.65
CA ILE A 104 10.56 3.69 5.21
C ILE A 104 10.11 3.87 6.65
N THR A 105 8.88 3.46 6.98
CA THR A 105 8.33 3.62 8.32
C THR A 105 9.22 2.78 9.21
N GLU A 106 10.02 3.46 10.01
CA GLU A 106 11.16 2.99 10.81
C GLU A 106 10.79 1.94 11.90
N GLY A 107 9.64 1.27 11.81
CA GLY A 107 9.28 0.18 12.70
C GLY A 107 9.85 -1.15 12.23
N GLY A 108 9.33 -1.66 11.11
CA GLY A 108 9.51 -3.07 10.72
C GLY A 108 10.96 -3.47 10.45
N PHE A 109 11.72 -2.62 9.77
CA PHE A 109 13.11 -2.91 9.41
C PHE A 109 14.03 -2.93 10.64
N TRP A 110 13.87 -1.99 11.57
CA TRP A 110 14.64 -1.95 12.82
C TRP A 110 14.23 -3.07 13.79
N TYR A 111 12.96 -3.48 13.81
CA TYR A 111 12.55 -4.71 14.52
C TYR A 111 13.22 -5.95 13.94
N LEU A 112 13.26 -6.09 12.61
CA LEU A 112 13.92 -7.23 11.97
C LEU A 112 15.42 -7.23 12.27
N LEU A 113 16.07 -6.07 12.19
CA LEU A 113 17.49 -5.92 12.52
C LEU A 113 17.79 -6.28 13.99
N THR A 114 16.96 -5.83 14.94
CA THR A 114 17.12 -6.17 16.36
C THR A 114 16.92 -7.66 16.64
N TYR A 115 15.93 -8.31 16.01
CA TYR A 115 15.75 -9.77 16.12
C TYR A 115 16.94 -10.54 15.54
N VAL A 116 17.46 -10.12 14.38
CA VAL A 116 18.65 -10.73 13.78
C VAL A 116 19.88 -10.55 14.67
N TYR A 117 20.09 -9.35 15.22
CA TYR A 117 21.19 -9.08 16.15
C TYR A 117 21.09 -9.91 17.43
N ALA A 118 19.91 -9.96 18.07
CA ALA A 118 19.69 -10.76 19.27
C ALA A 118 19.94 -12.26 19.01
N PHE A 119 19.53 -12.75 17.84
CA PHE A 119 19.78 -14.13 17.42
C PHE A 119 21.29 -14.42 17.26
N LEU A 120 22.03 -13.53 16.61
CA LEU A 120 23.49 -13.69 16.44
C LEU A 120 24.23 -13.63 17.79
N VAL A 121 23.85 -12.74 18.70
CA VAL A 121 24.40 -12.67 20.05
C VAL A 121 24.10 -13.96 20.83
N TYR A 122 22.88 -14.48 20.73
CA TYR A 122 22.52 -15.76 21.35
C TYR A 122 23.38 -16.91 20.83
N LEU A 123 23.56 -17.02 19.51
CA LEU A 123 24.43 -18.05 18.92
C LEU A 123 25.88 -17.93 19.41
N PHE A 124 26.40 -16.70 19.51
CA PHE A 124 27.74 -16.45 20.03
C PHE A 124 27.90 -16.89 21.49
N VAL A 125 26.94 -16.55 22.36
CA VAL A 125 26.94 -16.96 23.78
C VAL A 125 26.87 -18.48 23.90
N MET A 126 26.00 -19.14 23.13
CA MET A 126 25.88 -20.60 23.15
C MET A 126 27.18 -21.27 22.67
N ALA A 127 27.80 -20.76 21.61
CA ALA A 127 29.09 -21.25 21.13
C ALA A 127 30.21 -21.07 22.17
N TRP A 128 30.23 -19.94 22.89
CA TRP A 128 31.19 -19.65 23.95
C TRP A 128 31.03 -20.59 25.16
N ILE A 129 29.80 -20.84 25.61
CA ILE A 129 29.50 -21.78 26.71
C ILE A 129 29.96 -23.20 26.34
N ILE A 130 29.69 -23.65 25.11
CA ILE A 130 30.10 -24.97 24.63
C ILE A 130 31.64 -25.11 24.60
N ASN A 131 32.37 -24.02 24.34
CA ASN A 131 33.83 -24.04 24.24
C ASN A 131 34.54 -23.99 25.62
N ILE A 132 33.91 -23.41 26.64
CA ILE A 132 34.46 -23.35 28.01
C ILE A 132 34.22 -24.65 28.80
N GLY A 133 33.23 -25.45 28.41
CA GLY A 133 32.94 -26.75 29.01
C GLY A 133 33.82 -27.91 28.50
N LYS A 134 34.79 -27.65 27.61
CA LYS A 134 35.81 -28.59 27.15
C LYS A 134 37.15 -28.28 27.80
#